data_AF-A0A095C717-F1
#
_entry.id   AF-A0A095C717-F1
#
_cell.length_a   1.000
_cell.length_b   1.000
_cell.length_c   1.000
_cell.angle_alpha   90.00
_cell.angle_beta   90.00
_cell.angle_gamma   90.00
#
_symmetry.space_group_name_H-M   'P 1'
#
loop_
_entity.id
_entity.type
_entity.pdbx_description
1 polymer ?
#
loop_
_entity_poly.entity_id
_entity_poly.type
_entity_poly.pdbx_seq_one_letter_code
_entity_poly.pdbx_strand_id
1 'polypeptide(L)'
;MFQEWLKTLDQSEFNYNSSNNLAFILEVNQYLTITKNQLNMEKLRQRIDKANCIYDNYLRISCEKPIELPEKFVKRLDQEKDRPTSATLKGLRDHHLNNLYSLFNEFLNVTAKKLGLSVSQLCQMPEIELAPLVVTPKTLSQASETKQKFSIKMRPMLEDKEELSKLLKRAAFQPPDFKLILFYQYLVDYGFKENCPLIDQDLIFHIEILRFEELHRGHVEHSLIRKKVLCILQTFLESVFPPQIQIGLPNEVINRLVGRIHRQTDHKGPISLNLFDEAVRLTFNEILPFWAGFKRNILCKSGSTQSRIQSTMKSDYQQIHGTPWLSSPLTYKYHEVLENRLKAHQDWKLPSTEIQLPNMPHDKEANSFTYSIRKGVDWQNVGH
;
A
#
# COMPACT_ATOMS: atom_id res chain seq x y z
N MET A 1 20.19 2.52 5.52
CA MET A 1 20.65 1.83 4.29
C MET A 1 22.15 1.99 4.02
N PHE A 2 22.66 3.01 3.31
CA PHE A 2 24.09 3.03 2.93
C PHE A 2 25.04 3.02 4.13
N GLN A 3 24.77 3.84 5.16
CA GLN A 3 25.57 3.85 6.40
C GLN A 3 25.53 2.50 7.16
N GLU A 4 24.40 1.80 7.15
CA GLU A 4 24.29 0.47 7.78
C GLU A 4 25.00 -0.60 6.96
N TRP A 5 24.92 -0.51 5.63
CA TRP A 5 25.64 -1.38 4.73
C TRP A 5 27.17 -1.22 4.87
N LEU A 6 27.65 0.02 5.02
CA LEU A 6 29.06 0.27 5.35
C LEU A 6 29.45 -0.39 6.69
N LYS A 7 28.60 -0.30 7.72
CA LYS A 7 28.86 -1.00 9.01
C LYS A 7 28.92 -2.52 8.88
N THR A 8 28.19 -3.12 7.93
CA THR A 8 28.29 -4.57 7.67
C THR A 8 29.56 -4.96 6.94
N LEU A 9 30.11 -4.07 6.11
CA LEU A 9 31.39 -4.28 5.43
C LEU A 9 32.59 -4.05 6.35
N ASP A 10 32.49 -3.08 7.25
CA ASP A 10 33.57 -2.77 8.22
C ASP A 10 33.80 -3.92 9.23
N GLN A 11 32.89 -4.91 9.30
CA GLN A 11 33.04 -6.13 10.13
C GLN A 11 33.84 -7.25 9.44
N SER A 12 34.08 -7.17 8.13
CA SER A 12 34.82 -8.19 7.37
C SER A 12 36.25 -7.74 7.10
N GLU A 13 37.20 -8.23 7.90
CA GLU A 13 38.69 -8.32 7.79
C GLU A 13 39.55 -7.29 7.01
N PHE A 14 38.99 -6.25 6.40
CA PHE A 14 39.72 -5.12 5.84
C PHE A 14 39.23 -3.85 6.51
N ASN A 15 40.14 -3.23 7.26
CA ASN A 15 39.99 -2.08 8.13
C ASN A 15 39.69 -0.79 7.32
N TYR A 16 38.60 -0.80 6.55
CA TYR A 16 38.14 0.38 5.84
C TYR A 16 37.33 1.23 6.81
N ASN A 17 37.90 2.37 7.21
CA ASN A 17 37.20 3.41 7.98
C ASN A 17 36.12 4.13 7.13
N SER A 18 35.41 3.42 6.26
CA SER A 18 34.44 3.98 5.31
C SER A 18 33.21 4.54 6.02
N SER A 19 32.77 3.92 7.11
CA SER A 19 31.72 4.47 7.97
C SER A 19 32.17 5.76 8.70
N ASN A 20 33.43 5.80 9.15
CA ASN A 20 34.03 7.01 9.74
C ASN A 20 34.22 8.13 8.70
N ASN A 21 34.63 7.78 7.48
CA ASN A 21 34.73 8.70 6.35
C ASN A 21 33.37 9.34 6.02
N LEU A 22 32.29 8.55 6.00
CA LEU A 22 30.94 9.06 5.77
C LEU A 22 30.49 9.99 6.92
N ALA A 23 30.74 9.60 8.17
CA ALA A 23 30.42 10.43 9.34
C ALA A 23 31.17 11.78 9.31
N PHE A 24 32.47 11.75 9.00
CA PHE A 24 33.30 12.94 8.82
C PHE A 24 32.74 13.86 7.71
N ILE A 25 32.39 13.32 6.54
CA ILE A 25 31.81 14.10 5.43
C ILE A 25 30.52 14.80 5.85
N LEU A 26 29.64 14.12 6.58
CA LEU A 26 28.37 14.69 7.05
C LEU A 26 28.62 15.83 8.05
N GLU A 27 29.52 15.65 9.01
CA GLU A 27 29.87 16.69 9.99
C GLU A 27 30.56 17.90 9.34
N VAL A 28 31.48 17.68 8.39
CA VAL A 28 32.09 18.76 7.61
C VAL A 28 31.05 19.50 6.78
N ASN A 29 30.09 18.82 6.16
CA ASN A 29 29.01 19.48 5.44
C ASN A 29 28.16 20.35 6.37
N GLN A 30 27.82 19.87 7.57
CA GLN A 30 27.11 20.67 8.58
C GLN A 30 27.93 21.86 9.10
N TYR A 31 29.25 21.76 9.13
CA TYR A 31 30.14 22.88 9.44
C TYR A 31 30.17 23.90 8.29
N LEU A 32 30.23 23.44 7.04
CA LEU A 32 30.31 24.30 5.85
C LEU A 32 29.01 25.04 5.54
N THR A 33 27.84 24.52 5.93
CA THR A 33 26.54 25.22 5.78
C THR A 33 26.40 26.45 6.66
N ILE A 34 27.17 26.55 7.75
CA ILE A 34 27.24 27.76 8.56
C ILE A 34 28.04 28.80 7.73
N THR A 35 27.41 29.86 7.23
CA THR A 35 28.09 30.84 6.37
C THR A 35 28.75 31.95 7.19
N LYS A 36 29.98 32.35 6.83
CA LYS A 36 30.73 33.42 7.53
C LYS A 36 30.04 34.79 7.50
N ASN A 37 29.23 35.05 6.49
CA ASN A 37 28.71 36.39 6.19
C ASN A 37 27.46 36.78 7.02
N GLN A 38 26.93 35.89 7.87
CA GLN A 38 25.73 36.12 8.68
C GLN A 38 25.86 35.54 10.11
N LEU A 39 27.03 35.69 10.73
CA LEU A 39 27.28 35.16 12.07
C LEU A 39 26.99 36.22 13.14
N ASN A 40 25.98 35.96 13.96
CA ASN A 40 25.93 36.52 15.31
C ASN A 40 27.01 35.84 16.18
N MET A 41 27.38 36.43 17.32
CA MET A 41 28.40 35.89 18.24
C MET A 41 28.15 34.42 18.62
N GLU A 42 26.87 34.06 18.76
CA GLU A 42 26.45 32.69 19.10
C GLU A 42 26.74 31.68 17.97
N LYS A 43 26.40 31.99 16.72
CA LYS A 43 26.71 31.12 15.56
C LYS A 43 28.21 31.04 15.29
N LEU A 44 28.97 32.10 15.59
CA LEU A 44 30.43 32.07 15.48
C LEU A 44 31.04 31.10 16.49
N ARG A 45 30.55 31.12 17.74
CA ARG A 45 30.95 30.17 18.78
C ARG A 45 30.61 28.73 18.40
N GLN A 46 29.37 28.47 17.96
CA GLN A 46 28.94 27.16 17.47
C GLN A 46 29.80 26.64 16.30
N ARG A 47 30.24 27.53 15.41
CA ARG A 47 31.13 27.18 14.30
C ARG A 47 32.51 26.74 14.79
N ILE A 48 33.08 27.46 15.76
CA ILE A 48 34.39 27.15 16.35
C ILE A 48 34.31 25.82 17.12
N ASP A 49 33.27 25.65 17.93
CA ASP A 49 33.04 24.42 18.70
C ASP A 49 32.89 23.20 17.78
N LYS A 50 32.16 23.34 16.67
CA LYS A 50 32.06 22.29 15.65
C LYS A 50 33.39 21.97 14.97
N ALA A 51 34.21 22.97 14.65
CA ALA A 51 35.52 22.73 14.05
C ALA A 51 36.44 21.95 15.00
N ASN A 52 36.43 22.30 16.29
CA ASN A 52 37.20 21.59 17.31
C ASN A 52 36.69 20.15 17.48
N CYS A 53 35.38 19.95 17.52
CA CYS A 53 34.77 18.62 17.59
C CYS A 53 35.17 17.73 16.41
N ILE A 54 35.17 18.27 15.18
CA ILE A 54 35.62 17.53 13.99
C ILE A 54 37.10 17.17 14.10
N TYR A 55 37.94 18.08 14.60
CA TYR A 55 39.36 17.82 14.79
C TYR A 55 39.60 16.71 15.83
N ASP A 56 39.00 16.84 17.02
CA ASP A 56 39.19 15.88 18.12
C ASP A 56 38.65 14.49 17.79
N ASN A 57 37.55 14.39 17.05
CA ASN A 57 36.91 13.11 16.74
C ASN A 57 37.56 12.34 15.59
N TYR A 58 38.13 13.05 14.60
CA TYR A 58 38.54 12.41 13.33
C TYR A 58 40.00 12.69 12.92
N LEU A 59 40.59 13.82 13.31
CA LEU A 59 41.88 14.29 12.79
C LEU A 59 43.02 14.22 13.82
N ARG A 60 42.70 14.22 15.11
CA ARG A 60 43.67 14.16 16.21
C ARG A 60 44.35 12.79 16.26
N ILE A 61 45.64 12.79 16.62
CA ILE A 61 46.40 11.56 16.89
C ILE A 61 45.71 10.81 18.03
N SER A 62 45.33 9.54 17.79
CA SER A 62 44.58 8.69 18.73
C SER A 62 43.13 9.14 19.02
N CYS A 63 42.44 9.70 18.03
CA CYS A 63 41.00 9.99 18.12
C CYS A 63 40.13 8.72 18.10
N GLU A 64 38.88 8.84 18.55
CA GLU A 64 37.93 7.72 18.63
C GLU A 64 37.51 7.20 17.24
N LYS A 65 37.53 8.05 16.21
CA LYS A 65 37.06 7.71 14.86
C LYS A 65 38.06 8.15 13.80
N PRO A 66 39.25 7.54 13.74
CA PRO A 66 40.30 7.98 12.83
C PRO A 66 39.85 7.85 11.38
N ILE A 67 40.18 8.85 10.58
CA ILE A 67 40.09 8.79 9.12
C ILE A 67 41.50 8.74 8.52
N GLU A 68 41.61 8.17 7.32
CA GLU A 68 42.88 8.14 6.60
C GLU A 68 43.27 9.56 6.17
N LEU A 69 44.45 10.04 6.57
CA LEU A 69 44.91 11.39 6.25
C LEU A 69 45.96 11.33 5.13
N PRO A 70 45.66 11.82 3.91
CA PRO A 70 46.67 11.93 2.87
C PRO A 70 47.81 12.86 3.29
N GLU A 71 49.05 12.53 2.95
CA GLU A 71 50.26 13.28 3.36
C GLU A 71 50.18 14.80 3.09
N LYS A 72 49.51 15.18 2.00
CA LYS A 72 49.29 16.59 1.63
C LYS A 72 48.47 17.38 2.64
N PHE A 73 47.59 16.72 3.39
CA PHE A 73 46.74 17.33 4.40
C PHE A 73 47.37 17.29 5.80
N VAL A 74 48.19 16.28 6.09
CA VAL A 74 49.02 16.24 7.33
C VAL A 74 49.88 17.49 7.41
N LYS A 75 50.65 17.79 6.36
CA LYS A 75 51.50 19.00 6.29
C LYS A 75 50.72 20.31 6.42
N ARG A 76 49.45 20.35 5.98
CA ARG A 76 48.60 21.55 6.11
C ARG A 76 48.05 21.70 7.53
N LEU A 77 47.68 20.60 8.18
CA LEU A 77 47.22 20.62 9.56
C LEU A 77 48.33 21.09 10.50
N ASP A 78 49.57 20.64 10.27
CA ASP A 78 50.75 21.12 11.00
C ASP A 78 50.95 22.64 10.84
N GLN A 79 50.79 23.15 9.62
CA GLN A 79 50.87 24.59 9.32
C GLN A 79 49.71 25.40 9.94
N GLU A 80 48.53 24.78 10.07
CA GLU A 80 47.32 25.37 10.63
C GLU A 80 47.25 25.26 12.16
N LYS A 81 48.31 24.75 12.83
CA LYS A 81 48.38 24.52 14.28
C LYS A 81 47.17 23.74 14.80
N ASP A 82 46.85 22.64 14.12
CA ASP A 82 45.76 21.74 14.53
C ASP A 82 44.36 22.39 14.53
N ARG A 83 44.20 23.52 13.82
CA ARG A 83 42.93 24.22 13.65
C ARG A 83 42.53 24.23 12.18
N PRO A 84 41.85 23.17 11.71
CA PRO A 84 41.62 22.97 10.29
C PRO A 84 40.79 24.12 9.69
N THR A 85 41.31 24.73 8.63
CA THR A 85 40.57 25.77 7.91
C THR A 85 39.40 25.18 7.13
N SER A 86 38.41 26.01 6.78
CA SER A 86 37.28 25.57 5.94
C SER A 86 37.75 25.04 4.57
N ALA A 87 38.91 25.49 4.07
CA ALA A 87 39.49 24.97 2.84
C ALA A 87 40.10 23.57 3.02
N THR A 88 40.78 23.33 4.14
CA THR A 88 41.35 22.02 4.51
C THR A 88 40.25 20.98 4.73
N LEU A 89 39.20 21.33 5.50
CA LEU A 89 38.04 20.45 5.71
C LEU A 89 37.32 20.12 4.40
N LYS A 90 37.13 21.11 3.52
CA LYS A 90 36.50 20.89 2.20
C LYS A 90 37.36 19.95 1.33
N GLY A 91 38.67 20.15 1.30
CA GLY A 91 39.59 19.30 0.54
C GLY A 91 39.61 17.85 1.04
N LEU A 92 39.59 17.63 2.36
CA LEU A 92 39.50 16.30 2.96
C LEU A 92 38.15 15.64 2.64
N ARG A 93 37.05 16.38 2.80
CA ARG A 93 35.69 15.90 2.45
C ARG A 93 35.63 15.41 1.01
N ASP A 94 36.12 16.21 0.06
CA ASP A 94 36.06 15.86 -1.36
C ASP A 94 36.92 14.63 -1.69
N HIS A 95 38.07 14.47 -1.01
CA HIS A 95 38.91 13.29 -1.15
C HIS A 95 38.19 12.01 -0.67
N HIS A 96 37.61 12.02 0.53
CA HIS A 96 36.90 10.87 1.07
C HIS A 96 35.58 10.57 0.33
N LEU A 97 34.92 11.59 -0.20
CA LEU A 97 33.69 11.42 -0.99
C LEU A 97 33.97 10.62 -2.27
N ASN A 98 35.10 10.87 -2.93
CA ASN A 98 35.50 10.11 -4.11
C ASN A 98 35.73 8.62 -3.77
N ASN A 99 36.31 8.33 -2.61
CA ASN A 99 36.54 6.96 -2.16
C ASN A 99 35.22 6.23 -1.82
N LEU A 100 34.18 6.97 -1.38
CA LEU A 100 32.85 6.40 -1.13
C LEU A 100 32.03 6.19 -2.41
N TYR A 101 32.39 6.80 -3.54
CA TYR A 101 31.60 6.73 -4.76
C TYR A 101 31.58 5.31 -5.35
N SER A 102 32.71 4.62 -5.35
CA SER A 102 32.80 3.22 -5.77
C SER A 102 31.95 2.31 -4.88
N LEU A 103 32.07 2.46 -3.56
CA LEU A 103 31.30 1.72 -2.56
C LEU A 103 29.80 2.00 -2.66
N PHE A 104 29.41 3.24 -2.97
CA PHE A 104 28.01 3.61 -3.15
C PHE A 104 27.42 2.94 -4.40
N ASN A 105 28.17 2.88 -5.50
CA ASN A 105 27.73 2.17 -6.71
C ASN A 105 27.59 0.66 -6.46
N GLU A 106 28.52 0.06 -5.71
CA GLU A 106 28.42 -1.34 -5.31
C GLU A 106 27.19 -1.59 -4.41
N PHE A 107 26.96 -0.72 -3.42
CA PHE A 107 25.76 -0.74 -2.59
C PHE A 107 24.47 -0.71 -3.42
N LEU A 108 24.39 0.19 -4.41
CA LEU A 108 23.22 0.30 -5.28
C LEU A 108 23.00 -0.99 -6.09
N ASN A 109 24.07 -1.57 -6.64
CA ASN A 109 24.00 -2.83 -7.38
C ASN A 109 23.52 -4.00 -6.51
N VAL A 110 24.08 -4.13 -5.29
CA VAL A 110 23.69 -5.19 -4.35
C VAL A 110 22.23 -5.01 -3.90
N THR A 111 21.83 -3.78 -3.60
CA THR A 111 20.48 -3.45 -3.15
C THR A 111 19.45 -3.68 -4.25
N ALA A 112 19.75 -3.22 -5.47
CA ALA A 112 18.89 -3.44 -6.65
C ALA A 112 18.71 -4.93 -6.92
N LYS A 113 19.79 -5.73 -6.89
CA LYS A 113 19.74 -7.19 -7.07
C LYS A 113 18.90 -7.86 -5.98
N LYS A 114 19.04 -7.47 -4.72
CA LYS A 114 18.27 -8.02 -3.59
C LYS A 114 16.77 -7.76 -3.73
N LEU A 115 16.40 -6.62 -4.30
CA LEU A 115 15.01 -6.21 -4.51
C LEU A 115 14.44 -6.67 -5.86
N GLY A 116 15.24 -7.33 -6.71
CA GLY A 116 14.81 -7.73 -8.06
C GLY A 116 14.61 -6.56 -9.02
N LEU A 117 15.28 -5.42 -8.78
CA LEU A 117 15.16 -4.18 -9.55
C LEU A 117 16.44 -3.88 -10.34
N SER A 118 16.33 -3.03 -11.36
CA SER A 118 17.50 -2.35 -11.95
C SER A 118 17.91 -1.13 -11.12
N VAL A 119 19.18 -0.72 -11.19
CA VAL A 119 19.69 0.47 -10.48
C VAL A 119 18.93 1.74 -10.90
N SER A 120 18.59 1.86 -12.19
CA SER A 120 17.80 2.99 -12.70
C SER A 120 16.42 3.06 -12.04
N GLN A 121 15.74 1.92 -11.90
CA GLN A 121 14.44 1.85 -11.22
C GLN A 121 14.57 2.19 -9.73
N LEU A 122 15.58 1.65 -9.04
CA LEU A 122 15.82 1.93 -7.62
C LEU A 122 16.04 3.43 -7.36
N CYS A 123 16.77 4.13 -8.24
CA CYS A 123 17.01 5.57 -8.13
C CYS A 123 15.77 6.43 -8.43
N GLN A 124 14.79 5.89 -9.17
CA GLN A 124 13.54 6.58 -9.51
C GLN A 124 12.42 6.32 -8.49
N MET A 125 12.64 5.44 -7.50
CA MET A 125 11.65 5.15 -6.47
C MET A 125 11.46 6.35 -5.53
N PRO A 126 10.21 6.70 -5.16
CA PRO A 126 9.95 7.74 -4.20
C PRO A 126 10.44 7.32 -2.79
N GLU A 127 10.91 8.29 -2.01
CA GLU A 127 11.47 8.07 -0.66
C GLU A 127 10.53 7.30 0.28
N ILE A 128 9.21 7.41 0.06
CA ILE A 128 8.16 6.71 0.79
C ILE A 128 8.19 5.19 0.56
N GLU A 129 8.56 4.74 -0.64
CA GLU A 129 8.69 3.32 -0.98
C GLU A 129 10.04 2.75 -0.55
N LEU A 130 11.08 3.61 -0.50
CA LEU A 130 12.39 3.26 0.03
C LEU A 130 12.37 3.15 1.56
N ALA A 131 11.59 3.98 2.26
CA ALA A 131 11.51 4.03 3.73
C ALA A 131 11.24 2.68 4.43
N PRO A 132 10.27 1.83 4.00
CA PRO A 132 10.06 0.51 4.60
C PRO A 132 11.20 -0.48 4.31
N LEU A 133 12.01 -0.24 3.26
CA LEU A 133 13.19 -1.05 2.93
C LEU A 133 14.43 -0.63 3.75
N VAL A 134 14.39 0.56 4.37
CA VAL A 134 15.48 1.17 5.14
C VAL A 134 15.55 0.66 6.59
N VAL A 135 14.46 0.12 7.13
CA VAL A 135 14.39 -0.20 8.56
C VAL A 135 14.90 -1.62 8.83
N THR A 136 16.19 -1.75 9.13
CA THR A 136 16.69 -2.90 9.90
C THR A 136 16.24 -2.78 11.36
N PRO A 137 15.75 -3.85 12.00
CA PRO A 137 15.20 -3.78 13.35
C PRO A 137 16.34 -3.72 14.38
N LYS A 138 16.61 -2.52 14.91
CA LYS A 138 17.24 -2.15 16.21
C LYS A 138 17.78 -0.72 16.03
N THR A 139 17.46 0.29 16.82
CA THR A 139 17.24 0.36 18.26
C THR A 139 16.39 1.61 18.52
N LEU A 140 15.18 1.43 19.04
CA LEU A 140 14.35 2.54 19.52
C LEU A 140 15.00 3.07 20.80
N SER A 141 15.76 4.16 20.69
CA SER A 141 16.21 4.93 21.85
C SER A 141 15.97 6.40 21.58
N GLN A 142 15.04 6.96 22.36
CA GLN A 142 14.89 8.38 22.66
C GLN A 142 14.40 9.30 21.54
N ALA A 143 13.08 9.27 21.33
CA ALA A 143 12.31 10.50 21.19
C ALA A 143 10.93 10.26 21.83
N SER A 144 10.71 10.91 22.96
CA SER A 144 9.44 10.98 23.68
C SER A 144 8.42 11.79 22.87
N GLU A 145 7.87 11.16 21.85
CA GLU A 145 6.53 11.45 21.37
C GLU A 145 5.74 10.17 21.58
N THR A 146 4.56 10.28 22.15
CA THR A 146 3.60 9.19 22.34
C THR A 146 3.16 8.68 20.95
N LYS A 147 4.06 7.95 20.28
CA LYS A 147 3.77 7.22 19.05
C LYS A 147 2.81 6.12 19.45
N GLN A 148 1.52 6.39 19.23
CA GLN A 148 0.50 5.35 19.24
C GLN A 148 1.03 4.20 18.37
N LYS A 149 1.37 3.10 19.04
CA LYS A 149 1.95 1.90 18.42
C LYS A 149 0.97 1.47 17.34
N PHE A 150 1.39 1.48 16.08
CA PHE A 150 0.55 1.05 14.95
C PHE A 150 0.22 -0.42 15.18
N SER A 151 -1.02 -0.69 15.60
CA SER A 151 -1.51 -2.02 15.95
C SER A 151 -2.58 -2.39 14.95
N ILE A 152 -2.35 -3.45 14.17
CA ILE A 152 -3.24 -3.87 13.07
C ILE A 152 -4.62 -4.23 13.61
N LYS A 153 -4.62 -5.11 14.62
CA LYS A 153 -5.80 -5.42 15.43
C LYS A 153 -5.77 -4.55 16.67
N MET A 154 -6.94 -4.04 17.06
CA MET A 154 -7.13 -3.34 18.32
C MET A 154 -8.37 -3.85 19.03
N ARG A 155 -8.43 -3.69 20.35
CA ARG A 155 -9.63 -4.04 21.11
C ARG A 155 -10.80 -3.18 20.64
N PRO A 156 -11.86 -3.78 20.07
CA PRO A 156 -12.99 -3.01 19.57
C PRO A 156 -13.87 -2.49 20.71
N MET A 157 -14.43 -1.30 20.50
CA MET A 157 -15.44 -0.68 21.36
C MET A 157 -16.87 -0.94 20.84
N LEU A 158 -17.87 -0.63 21.66
CA LEU A 158 -19.28 -0.74 21.26
C LEU A 158 -19.59 0.10 20.01
N GLU A 159 -19.05 1.32 19.97
CA GLU A 159 -19.15 2.23 18.82
C GLU A 159 -18.54 1.64 17.54
N ASP A 160 -17.43 0.91 17.65
CA ASP A 160 -16.77 0.25 16.53
C ASP A 160 -17.72 -0.79 15.89
N LYS A 161 -18.43 -1.54 16.74
CA LYS A 161 -19.42 -2.55 16.32
C LYS A 161 -20.63 -1.93 15.64
N GLU A 162 -21.19 -0.88 16.22
CA GLU A 162 -22.36 -0.19 15.67
C GLU A 162 -22.06 0.46 14.31
N GLU A 163 -20.92 1.14 14.20
CA GLU A 163 -20.49 1.80 12.96
C GLU A 163 -20.25 0.79 11.84
N LEU A 164 -19.50 -0.28 12.12
CA LEU A 164 -19.24 -1.32 11.12
C LEU A 164 -20.55 -1.99 10.70
N SER A 165 -21.42 -2.34 11.65
CA SER A 165 -22.72 -2.95 11.33
C SER A 165 -23.57 -2.06 10.43
N LYS A 166 -23.62 -0.75 10.71
CA LYS A 166 -24.35 0.22 9.89
C LYS A 166 -23.79 0.30 8.47
N LEU A 167 -22.46 0.32 8.36
CA LEU A 167 -21.74 0.45 7.10
C LEU A 167 -21.90 -0.82 6.23
N LEU A 168 -21.85 -2.01 6.81
CA LEU A 168 -22.11 -3.28 6.09
C LEU A 168 -23.57 -3.41 5.64
N LYS A 169 -24.53 -3.04 6.49
CA LYS A 169 -25.97 -3.03 6.11
C LYS A 169 -26.24 -2.12 4.92
N ARG A 170 -25.57 -0.97 4.85
CA ARG A 170 -25.65 -0.07 3.71
C ARG A 170 -25.03 -0.69 2.44
N ALA A 171 -23.84 -1.27 2.57
CA ALA A 171 -23.11 -1.88 1.45
C ALA A 171 -23.79 -3.14 0.86
N ALA A 172 -24.71 -3.75 1.61
CA ALA A 172 -25.52 -4.85 1.09
C ALA A 172 -26.36 -4.43 -0.14
N PHE A 173 -26.86 -3.19 -0.19
CA PHE A 173 -27.76 -2.75 -1.28
C PHE A 173 -27.32 -1.48 -1.99
N GLN A 174 -26.21 -0.88 -1.55
CA GLN A 174 -25.61 0.29 -2.17
C GLN A 174 -24.15 0.01 -2.50
N PRO A 175 -23.58 0.70 -3.50
CA PRO A 175 -22.14 0.63 -3.73
C PRO A 175 -21.36 0.91 -2.44
N PRO A 176 -20.27 0.17 -2.18
CA PRO A 176 -19.38 0.42 -1.04
C PRO A 176 -18.94 1.89 -1.01
N ASP A 177 -19.02 2.51 0.16
CA ASP A 177 -18.49 3.85 0.33
C ASP A 177 -16.96 3.84 0.43
N PHE A 178 -16.35 5.02 0.32
CA PHE A 178 -14.90 5.20 0.37
C PHE A 178 -14.28 4.59 1.65
N LYS A 179 -15.01 4.66 2.77
CA LYS A 179 -14.54 4.14 4.06
C LYS A 179 -14.51 2.61 4.05
N LEU A 180 -15.52 1.96 3.51
CA LEU A 180 -15.56 0.50 3.34
C LEU A 180 -14.49 0.00 2.37
N ILE A 181 -14.26 0.71 1.26
CA ILE A 181 -13.22 0.35 0.27
C ILE A 181 -11.83 0.39 0.92
N LEU A 182 -11.52 1.48 1.64
CA LEU A 182 -10.26 1.57 2.39
C LEU A 182 -10.12 0.46 3.43
N PHE A 183 -11.21 0.10 4.10
CA PHE A 183 -11.19 -0.97 5.07
C PHE A 183 -10.98 -2.34 4.43
N TYR A 184 -11.60 -2.60 3.28
CA TYR A 184 -11.34 -3.80 2.49
C TYR A 184 -9.85 -3.90 2.10
N GLN A 185 -9.26 -2.81 1.59
CA GLN A 185 -7.82 -2.78 1.28
C GLN A 185 -6.97 -3.05 2.53
N TYR A 186 -7.36 -2.47 3.67
CA TYR A 186 -6.69 -2.72 4.95
C TYR A 186 -6.74 -4.21 5.34
N LEU A 187 -7.86 -4.89 5.12
CA LEU A 187 -7.97 -6.32 5.36
C LEU A 187 -7.05 -7.14 4.43
N VAL A 188 -6.98 -6.80 3.15
CA VAL A 188 -6.09 -7.47 2.18
C VAL A 188 -4.61 -7.29 2.56
N ASP A 189 -4.19 -6.06 2.90
CA ASP A 189 -2.79 -5.73 3.17
C ASP A 189 -2.25 -6.29 4.50
N TYR A 190 -3.15 -6.51 5.47
CA TYR A 190 -2.78 -6.85 6.84
C TYR A 190 -3.36 -8.19 7.33
N GLY A 191 -4.31 -8.80 6.62
CA GLY A 191 -4.87 -10.11 6.97
C GLY A 191 -3.81 -11.20 7.02
N PHE A 192 -2.98 -11.30 5.97
CA PHE A 192 -1.87 -12.25 5.92
C PHE A 192 -0.85 -12.05 7.05
N LYS A 193 -0.57 -10.79 7.43
CA LYS A 193 0.40 -10.45 8.49
C LYS A 193 -0.05 -10.90 9.88
N GLU A 194 -1.36 -11.02 10.09
CA GLU A 194 -1.98 -11.44 11.36
C GLU A 194 -2.45 -12.90 11.35
N ASN A 195 -1.96 -13.71 10.40
CA ASN A 195 -2.38 -15.10 10.18
C ASN A 195 -3.90 -15.27 9.94
N CYS A 196 -4.54 -14.26 9.35
CA CYS A 196 -5.95 -14.28 8.93
C CYS A 196 -6.05 -14.06 7.41
N PRO A 197 -5.62 -15.01 6.57
CA PRO A 197 -5.49 -14.81 5.13
C PRO A 197 -6.81 -14.68 4.36
N LEU A 198 -7.95 -14.98 5.01
CA LEU A 198 -9.30 -14.95 4.40
C LEU A 198 -10.19 -13.85 5.02
N ILE A 199 -9.62 -12.91 5.76
CA ILE A 199 -10.39 -11.91 6.51
C ILE A 199 -11.14 -10.92 5.61
N ASP A 200 -10.60 -10.65 4.42
CA ASP A 200 -11.27 -9.88 3.36
C ASP A 200 -12.48 -10.64 2.80
N GLN A 201 -12.38 -11.97 2.68
CA GLN A 201 -13.49 -12.82 2.26
C GLN A 201 -14.57 -12.93 3.36
N ASP A 202 -14.17 -12.94 4.63
CA ASP A 202 -15.10 -12.89 5.76
C ASP A 202 -15.98 -11.63 5.70
N LEU A 203 -15.42 -10.50 5.29
CA LEU A 203 -16.15 -9.24 5.09
C LEU A 203 -17.19 -9.36 3.97
N ILE A 204 -16.80 -9.93 2.83
CA ILE A 204 -17.71 -10.13 1.68
C ILE A 204 -18.82 -11.12 2.07
N PHE A 205 -18.46 -12.24 2.70
CA PHE A 205 -19.42 -13.22 3.22
C PHE A 205 -20.47 -12.55 4.11
N HIS A 206 -20.05 -11.68 5.03
CA HIS A 206 -20.97 -10.96 5.92
C HIS A 206 -21.97 -10.09 5.14
N ILE A 207 -21.52 -9.37 4.11
CA ILE A 207 -22.39 -8.58 3.23
C ILE A 207 -23.39 -9.48 2.49
N GLU A 208 -22.94 -10.64 2.01
CA GLU A 208 -23.80 -11.61 1.32
C GLU A 208 -24.88 -12.20 2.24
N ILE A 209 -24.59 -12.41 3.53
CA ILE A 209 -25.61 -12.83 4.49
C ILE A 209 -26.61 -11.71 4.79
N LEU A 210 -26.17 -10.46 4.92
CA LEU A 210 -27.08 -9.33 5.08
C LEU A 210 -28.04 -9.19 3.88
N ARG A 211 -27.55 -9.49 2.66
CA ARG A 211 -28.40 -9.57 1.46
C ARG A 211 -29.42 -10.70 1.56
N PHE A 212 -29.01 -11.88 2.03
CA PHE A 212 -29.90 -13.01 2.25
C PHE A 212 -31.00 -12.69 3.27
N GLU A 213 -30.66 -12.09 4.42
CA GLU A 213 -31.64 -11.73 5.45
C GLU A 213 -32.67 -10.73 4.95
N GLU A 214 -32.25 -9.75 4.15
CA GLU A 214 -33.17 -8.77 3.57
C GLU A 214 -34.09 -9.40 2.53
N LEU A 215 -33.58 -10.32 1.69
CA LEU A 215 -34.43 -11.11 0.79
C LEU A 215 -35.47 -11.89 1.59
N HIS A 216 -35.08 -12.50 2.71
CA HIS A 216 -36.01 -13.24 3.57
C HIS A 216 -37.11 -12.32 4.14
N ARG A 217 -36.76 -11.09 4.56
CA ARG A 217 -37.72 -10.07 5.03
C ARG A 217 -38.64 -9.55 3.93
N GLY A 218 -38.16 -9.48 2.69
CA GLY A 218 -38.92 -8.97 1.54
C GLY A 218 -40.04 -9.89 1.03
N HIS A 219 -40.31 -11.03 1.71
CA HIS A 219 -41.33 -12.01 1.32
C HIS A 219 -41.22 -12.49 -0.14
N VAL A 220 -40.00 -12.57 -0.68
CA VAL A 220 -39.75 -13.13 -2.01
C VAL A 220 -39.94 -14.65 -2.04
N GLU A 221 -40.19 -15.16 -3.25
CA GLU A 221 -40.31 -16.58 -3.56
C GLU A 221 -39.22 -17.44 -2.89
N HIS A 222 -39.62 -18.51 -2.23
CA HIS A 222 -38.70 -19.44 -1.55
C HIS A 222 -37.66 -20.05 -2.51
N SER A 223 -37.96 -20.12 -3.80
CA SER A 223 -37.03 -20.57 -4.83
C SER A 223 -35.82 -19.62 -4.98
N LEU A 224 -36.03 -18.31 -4.85
CA LEU A 224 -34.97 -17.30 -4.92
C LEU A 224 -34.09 -17.33 -3.68
N ILE A 225 -34.69 -17.45 -2.50
CA ILE A 225 -33.97 -17.61 -1.22
C ILE A 225 -33.08 -18.87 -1.28
N ARG A 226 -33.60 -19.98 -1.81
CA ARG A 226 -32.83 -21.22 -2.01
C ARG A 226 -31.65 -21.04 -2.96
N LYS A 227 -31.86 -20.38 -4.11
CA LYS A 227 -30.77 -20.04 -5.04
C LYS A 227 -29.70 -19.18 -4.37
N LYS A 228 -30.11 -18.21 -3.52
CA LYS A 228 -29.18 -17.36 -2.77
C LYS A 228 -28.30 -18.18 -1.82
N VAL A 229 -28.91 -19.10 -1.06
CA VAL A 229 -28.17 -19.99 -0.14
C VAL A 229 -27.19 -20.88 -0.89
N LEU A 230 -27.59 -21.47 -2.02
CA LEU A 230 -26.70 -22.29 -2.85
C LEU A 230 -25.54 -21.48 -3.43
N CYS A 231 -25.79 -20.22 -3.82
CA CYS A 231 -24.72 -19.31 -4.26
C CYS A 231 -23.71 -19.03 -3.14
N ILE A 232 -24.18 -18.77 -1.91
CA ILE A 232 -23.32 -18.59 -0.74
C ILE A 232 -22.50 -19.87 -0.46
N LEU A 233 -23.14 -21.04 -0.51
CA LEU A 233 -22.47 -22.33 -0.34
C LEU A 233 -21.35 -22.50 -1.36
N GLN A 234 -21.65 -22.38 -2.65
CA GLN A 234 -20.69 -22.57 -3.75
C GLN A 234 -19.59 -21.51 -3.81
N THR A 235 -19.81 -20.32 -3.23
CA THR A 235 -18.81 -19.25 -3.23
C THR A 235 -17.85 -19.38 -2.06
N PHE A 236 -18.36 -19.71 -0.86
CA PHE A 236 -17.59 -19.58 0.38
C PHE A 236 -17.24 -20.90 1.07
N LEU A 237 -18.03 -21.94 0.88
CA LEU A 237 -17.95 -23.20 1.64
C LEU A 237 -17.64 -24.42 0.78
N GLU A 238 -18.00 -24.38 -0.50
CA GLU A 238 -17.75 -25.43 -1.49
C GLU A 238 -17.21 -24.78 -2.78
N SER A 239 -16.25 -23.86 -2.62
CA SER A 239 -15.68 -23.12 -3.74
C SER A 239 -14.99 -24.07 -4.71
N VAL A 240 -15.23 -23.83 -6.00
CA VAL A 240 -14.50 -24.48 -7.10
C VAL A 240 -13.03 -24.00 -7.16
N PHE A 241 -12.71 -22.90 -6.49
CA PHE A 241 -11.37 -22.35 -6.41
C PHE A 241 -10.68 -22.76 -5.09
N PRO A 242 -9.41 -23.23 -5.12
CA PRO A 242 -8.69 -23.56 -3.90
C PRO A 242 -8.25 -22.30 -3.12
N PRO A 243 -8.30 -22.30 -1.77
CA PRO A 243 -8.88 -23.36 -0.93
C PRO A 243 -10.40 -23.42 -1.06
N GLN A 244 -11.00 -24.62 -1.04
CA GLN A 244 -12.46 -24.79 -1.21
C GLN A 244 -13.27 -24.00 -0.17
N ILE A 245 -12.71 -23.86 1.03
CA ILE A 245 -13.22 -22.98 2.07
C ILE A 245 -12.56 -21.61 1.88
N GLN A 246 -13.38 -20.60 1.60
CA GLN A 246 -12.93 -19.23 1.34
C GLN A 246 -13.20 -18.30 2.54
N ILE A 247 -13.57 -18.83 3.72
CA ILE A 247 -13.81 -18.04 4.95
C ILE A 247 -13.05 -18.59 6.16
N GLY A 248 -12.73 -17.71 7.11
CA GLY A 248 -11.94 -17.99 8.30
C GLY A 248 -12.71 -18.65 9.45
N LEU A 249 -13.47 -19.73 9.18
CA LEU A 249 -14.23 -20.45 10.21
C LEU A 249 -13.56 -21.76 10.66
N PRO A 250 -13.77 -22.21 11.92
CA PRO A 250 -13.37 -23.55 12.34
C PRO A 250 -14.07 -24.64 11.51
N ASN A 251 -13.34 -25.68 11.13
CA ASN A 251 -13.85 -26.79 10.30
C ASN A 251 -15.13 -27.43 10.87
N GLU A 252 -15.25 -27.54 12.18
CA GLU A 252 -16.46 -28.07 12.82
C GLU A 252 -17.70 -27.22 12.54
N VAL A 253 -17.55 -25.88 12.56
CA VAL A 253 -18.62 -24.93 12.27
C VAL A 253 -19.02 -25.03 10.80
N ILE A 254 -18.02 -25.11 9.91
CA ILE A 254 -18.22 -25.27 8.46
C ILE A 254 -19.01 -26.55 8.18
N ASN A 255 -18.55 -27.70 8.69
CA ASN A 255 -19.21 -28.98 8.45
C ASN A 255 -20.66 -29.00 8.95
N ARG A 256 -20.93 -28.41 10.13
CA ARG A 256 -22.31 -28.26 10.64
C ARG A 256 -23.15 -27.33 9.77
N LEU A 257 -22.58 -26.22 9.29
CA LEU A 257 -23.28 -25.25 8.45
C LEU A 257 -23.62 -25.86 7.08
N VAL A 258 -22.65 -26.46 6.41
CA VAL A 258 -22.83 -27.16 5.13
C VAL A 258 -23.89 -28.25 5.26
N GLY A 259 -23.82 -29.08 6.31
CA GLY A 259 -24.83 -30.10 6.58
C GLY A 259 -26.23 -29.53 6.83
N ARG A 260 -26.36 -28.36 7.47
CA ARG A 260 -27.64 -27.66 7.64
C ARG A 260 -28.17 -27.10 6.32
N ILE A 261 -27.30 -26.51 5.50
CA ILE A 261 -27.65 -25.96 4.19
C ILE A 261 -28.23 -27.07 3.32
N HIS A 262 -27.50 -28.18 3.11
CA HIS A 262 -27.94 -29.29 2.26
C HIS A 262 -29.31 -29.83 2.68
N ARG A 263 -29.51 -30.09 3.98
CA ARG A 263 -30.81 -30.55 4.51
C ARG A 263 -31.94 -29.58 4.17
N GLN A 264 -31.74 -28.28 4.36
CA GLN A 264 -32.79 -27.29 4.11
C GLN A 264 -33.03 -27.02 2.63
N THR A 265 -32.00 -27.15 1.79
CA THR A 265 -32.14 -26.96 0.34
C THR A 265 -32.82 -28.14 -0.35
N ASP A 266 -32.58 -29.37 0.14
CA ASP A 266 -33.18 -30.60 -0.38
C ASP A 266 -34.67 -30.73 -0.04
N HIS A 267 -35.07 -30.23 1.13
CA HIS A 267 -36.48 -30.16 1.49
C HIS A 267 -37.17 -29.01 0.73
N LYS A 268 -38.42 -29.24 0.27
CA LYS A 268 -39.25 -28.20 -0.38
C LYS A 268 -39.76 -27.11 0.57
N GLY A 269 -39.44 -27.20 1.86
CA GLY A 269 -39.86 -26.25 2.89
C GLY A 269 -39.16 -24.89 2.81
N PRO A 270 -39.55 -23.96 3.69
CA PRO A 270 -38.90 -22.66 3.82
C PRO A 270 -37.51 -22.81 4.46
N ILE A 271 -36.56 -21.99 4.01
CA ILE A 271 -35.23 -21.89 4.60
C ILE A 271 -35.30 -21.03 5.87
N SER A 272 -34.61 -21.47 6.92
CA SER A 272 -34.58 -20.74 8.20
C SER A 272 -33.79 -19.44 8.09
N LEU A 273 -34.33 -18.33 8.61
CA LEU A 273 -33.65 -17.03 8.63
C LEU A 273 -32.31 -17.09 9.40
N ASN A 274 -32.27 -17.87 10.49
CA ASN A 274 -31.12 -18.01 11.39
C ASN A 274 -30.06 -19.02 10.92
N LEU A 275 -30.10 -19.41 9.63
CA LEU A 275 -29.21 -20.45 9.08
C LEU A 275 -27.72 -20.10 9.27
N PHE A 276 -27.38 -18.81 9.20
CA PHE A 276 -26.00 -18.33 9.19
C PHE A 276 -25.57 -17.62 10.49
N ASP A 277 -26.43 -17.50 11.51
CA ASP A 277 -26.19 -16.67 12.72
C ASP A 277 -24.85 -16.98 13.41
N GLU A 278 -24.53 -18.27 13.56
CA GLU A 278 -23.29 -18.73 14.18
C GLU A 278 -22.06 -18.32 13.37
N ALA A 279 -22.11 -18.50 12.05
CA ALA A 279 -21.02 -18.16 11.13
C ALA A 279 -20.80 -16.65 11.06
N VAL A 280 -21.88 -15.88 10.89
CA VAL A 280 -21.85 -14.40 10.87
C VAL A 280 -21.27 -13.85 12.17
N ARG A 281 -21.68 -14.39 13.32
CA ARG A 281 -21.16 -13.95 14.62
C ARG A 281 -19.65 -14.17 14.74
N LEU A 282 -19.15 -15.32 14.28
CA LEU A 282 -17.73 -15.66 14.35
C LEU A 282 -16.90 -14.81 13.38
N THR A 283 -17.28 -14.73 12.10
CA THR A 283 -16.56 -13.90 11.12
C THR A 283 -16.59 -12.43 11.49
N PHE A 284 -17.73 -11.92 11.97
CA PHE A 284 -17.82 -10.53 12.42
C PHE A 284 -16.91 -10.24 13.63
N ASN A 285 -16.80 -11.17 14.58
CA ASN A 285 -15.90 -11.03 15.72
C ASN A 285 -14.41 -11.04 15.30
N GLU A 286 -14.06 -11.73 14.21
CA GLU A 286 -12.71 -11.71 13.64
C GLU A 286 -12.41 -10.40 12.90
N ILE A 287 -13.38 -9.84 12.16
CA ILE A 287 -13.23 -8.57 11.41
C ILE A 287 -13.15 -7.36 12.34
N LEU A 288 -13.90 -7.39 13.44
CA LEU A 288 -14.13 -6.22 14.28
C LEU A 288 -12.83 -5.62 14.90
N PRO A 289 -11.86 -6.42 15.38
CA PRO A 289 -10.56 -5.91 15.80
C PRO A 289 -9.76 -5.19 14.70
N PHE A 290 -9.85 -5.64 13.44
CA PHE A 290 -9.24 -4.95 12.32
C PHE A 290 -9.93 -3.62 12.03
N TRP A 291 -11.26 -3.55 12.17
CA TRP A 291 -11.98 -2.29 12.03
C TRP A 291 -11.55 -1.28 13.10
N ALA A 292 -11.43 -1.73 14.35
CA ALA A 292 -10.96 -0.90 15.45
C ALA A 292 -9.52 -0.37 15.22
N GLY A 293 -8.65 -1.21 14.65
CA GLY A 293 -7.29 -0.83 14.25
C GLY A 293 -7.28 0.13 13.06
N PHE A 294 -8.05 -0.16 12.02
CA PHE A 294 -8.23 0.70 10.84
C PHE A 294 -8.67 2.11 11.25
N LYS A 295 -9.72 2.23 12.08
CA LYS A 295 -10.19 3.55 12.53
C LYS A 295 -9.10 4.32 13.25
N ARG A 296 -8.41 3.71 14.21
CA ARG A 296 -7.39 4.40 15.01
C ARG A 296 -6.16 4.76 14.20
N ASN A 297 -5.72 3.86 13.33
CA ASN A 297 -4.48 4.02 12.57
C ASN A 297 -4.64 4.91 11.32
N ILE A 298 -5.81 4.85 10.68
CA ILE A 298 -6.06 5.50 9.38
C ILE A 298 -7.01 6.68 9.54
N LEU A 299 -8.12 6.54 10.26
CA LEU A 299 -9.13 7.60 10.38
C LEU A 299 -8.84 8.62 11.50
N CYS A 300 -8.31 8.19 12.65
CA CYS A 300 -8.11 9.05 13.83
C CYS A 300 -6.79 9.85 13.83
N LYS A 301 -5.87 9.61 12.89
CA LYS A 301 -4.65 10.44 12.72
C LYS A 301 -4.91 11.82 12.06
N SER A 302 -6.19 12.20 11.95
CA SER A 302 -6.64 13.41 11.23
C SER A 302 -6.49 14.73 12.00
N GLY A 303 -5.90 14.75 13.21
CA GLY A 303 -5.77 15.99 14.00
C GLY A 303 -4.62 16.92 13.57
N SER A 304 -3.46 16.36 13.17
CA SER A 304 -2.28 17.15 12.78
C SER A 304 -1.90 16.98 11.31
N THR A 305 -2.63 16.16 10.56
CA THR A 305 -2.30 15.78 9.17
C THR A 305 -3.19 16.47 8.13
N GLN A 306 -4.08 17.39 8.53
CA GLN A 306 -4.81 18.22 7.56
C GLN A 306 -3.90 19.21 6.82
N SER A 307 -2.73 19.57 7.36
CA SER A 307 -1.73 20.38 6.64
C SER A 307 -0.87 19.56 5.67
N ARG A 308 -0.73 18.23 5.85
CA ARG A 308 0.17 17.38 5.06
C ARG A 308 -0.50 16.71 3.86
N ILE A 309 -1.83 16.67 3.83
CA ILE A 309 -2.61 16.26 2.65
C ILE A 309 -3.00 17.49 1.80
N GLN A 310 -2.99 18.71 2.38
CA GLN A 310 -3.23 19.94 1.62
C GLN A 310 -1.97 20.61 1.08
N SER A 311 -0.76 20.30 1.59
CA SER A 311 0.48 20.95 1.11
C SER A 311 1.16 20.24 -0.07
N THR A 312 0.83 18.98 -0.36
CA THR A 312 1.18 18.31 -1.64
C THR A 312 0.08 18.46 -2.70
N MET A 313 -1.02 19.16 -2.38
CA MET A 313 -2.16 19.41 -3.27
C MET A 313 -2.30 20.90 -3.65
N LYS A 314 -1.23 21.69 -3.48
CA LYS A 314 -1.17 23.09 -3.94
C LYS A 314 0.08 23.32 -4.78
N SER A 315 0.14 22.72 -5.97
CA SER A 315 0.66 23.48 -7.12
C SER A 315 -0.08 23.19 -8.42
N ASP A 316 -0.62 22.00 -8.67
CA ASP A 316 -1.10 21.69 -10.04
C ASP A 316 -2.46 20.95 -10.13
N TYR A 317 -3.42 21.27 -9.27
CA TYR A 317 -4.81 20.81 -9.46
C TYR A 317 -5.80 21.96 -9.36
N GLN A 318 -5.94 22.72 -10.45
CA GLN A 318 -7.25 23.27 -10.79
C GLN A 318 -7.97 22.24 -11.67
N GLN A 319 -9.09 21.75 -11.12
CA GLN A 319 -10.12 20.90 -11.74
C GLN A 319 -9.79 19.41 -11.92
N ILE A 320 -10.03 18.60 -10.86
CA ILE A 320 -10.31 17.16 -11.01
C ILE A 320 -11.54 16.80 -10.17
N HIS A 321 -12.62 16.45 -10.86
CA HIS A 321 -13.70 15.59 -10.36
C HIS A 321 -13.35 14.15 -10.79
N GLY A 322 -12.97 13.27 -9.85
CA GLY A 322 -12.66 11.86 -10.15
C GLY A 322 -11.92 11.15 -9.01
N THR A 323 -12.32 9.92 -8.72
CA THR A 323 -12.03 9.15 -7.49
C THR A 323 -10.65 8.45 -7.51
N PRO A 324 -9.88 8.41 -6.39
CA PRO A 324 -8.43 8.17 -6.37
C PRO A 324 -8.00 6.75 -5.94
N TRP A 325 -8.36 5.69 -6.68
CA TRP A 325 -8.08 4.29 -6.26
C TRP A 325 -7.24 3.41 -7.18
N LEU A 326 -6.56 3.96 -8.20
CA LEU A 326 -5.77 3.16 -9.14
C LEU A 326 -4.25 3.15 -8.88
N SER A 327 -3.82 3.43 -7.66
CA SER A 327 -2.42 3.35 -7.24
C SER A 327 -1.98 1.92 -6.89
N SER A 328 -2.20 0.98 -7.81
CA SER A 328 -1.45 -0.29 -7.90
C SER A 328 -0.59 -0.25 -9.17
N PRO A 329 0.70 -0.66 -9.14
CA PRO A 329 1.64 -0.57 -10.27
C PRO A 329 1.18 -1.25 -11.57
N LEU A 330 0.16 -2.12 -11.52
CA LEU A 330 -0.39 -2.81 -12.68
C LEU A 330 -1.48 -2.03 -13.44
N THR A 331 -1.92 -0.86 -12.96
CA THR A 331 -3.09 -0.18 -13.56
C THR A 331 -2.73 0.92 -14.56
N TYR A 332 -1.53 1.50 -14.51
CA TYR A 332 -1.19 2.65 -15.36
C TYR A 332 -1.26 2.35 -16.87
N LYS A 333 -1.02 1.09 -17.28
CA LYS A 333 -1.00 0.71 -18.69
C LYS A 333 -2.40 0.55 -19.32
N TYR A 334 -3.44 0.42 -18.50
CA TYR A 334 -4.81 0.16 -18.95
C TYR A 334 -5.84 1.10 -18.36
N HIS A 335 -5.39 2.14 -17.66
CA HIS A 335 -6.24 3.10 -16.95
C HIS A 335 -7.23 3.81 -17.89
N GLU A 336 -6.74 4.29 -19.03
CA GLU A 336 -7.55 4.94 -20.06
C GLU A 336 -8.58 3.97 -20.68
N VAL A 337 -8.20 2.70 -20.88
CA VAL A 337 -9.10 1.65 -21.40
C VAL A 337 -10.19 1.33 -20.38
N LEU A 338 -9.87 1.31 -19.08
CA LEU A 338 -10.83 1.03 -18.01
C LEU A 338 -11.79 2.20 -17.77
N GLU A 339 -11.30 3.44 -17.81
CA GLU A 339 -12.16 4.63 -17.72
C GLU A 339 -13.12 4.72 -18.90
N ASN A 340 -12.62 4.47 -20.12
CA ASN A 340 -13.47 4.44 -21.31
C ASN A 340 -14.54 3.33 -21.23
N ARG A 341 -14.20 2.16 -20.66
CA ARG A 341 -15.17 1.07 -20.44
C ARG A 341 -16.19 1.38 -19.35
N LEU A 342 -15.77 2.05 -18.27
CA LEU A 342 -16.67 2.42 -17.16
C LEU A 342 -17.66 3.50 -17.61
N LYS A 343 -17.17 4.47 -18.37
CA LYS A 343 -17.99 5.52 -18.99
C LYS A 343 -18.98 4.92 -19.99
N ALA A 344 -18.52 4.02 -20.86
CA ALA A 344 -19.39 3.27 -21.78
C ALA A 344 -20.44 2.42 -21.05
N HIS A 345 -20.16 1.93 -19.84
CA HIS A 345 -21.10 1.16 -19.03
C HIS A 345 -22.08 2.05 -18.25
N GLN A 346 -21.68 3.24 -17.81
CA GLN A 346 -22.55 4.21 -17.14
C GLN A 346 -23.49 4.91 -18.12
N ASP A 347 -23.00 5.16 -19.34
CA ASP A 347 -23.78 5.68 -20.47
C ASP A 347 -24.57 4.56 -21.19
N TRP A 348 -24.47 3.32 -20.71
CA TRP A 348 -25.18 2.17 -21.28
C TRP A 348 -26.68 2.29 -21.03
N LYS A 349 -27.39 2.91 -21.97
CA LYS A 349 -28.84 2.77 -22.08
C LYS A 349 -29.15 1.33 -22.50
N LEU A 350 -30.15 0.70 -21.87
CA LEU A 350 -30.69 -0.56 -22.39
C LEU A 350 -30.98 -0.37 -23.88
N PRO A 351 -30.45 -1.21 -24.79
CA PRO A 351 -30.90 -1.20 -26.17
C PRO A 351 -32.41 -1.46 -26.14
N SER A 352 -33.20 -0.62 -26.83
CA SER A 352 -34.61 -0.91 -27.05
C SER A 352 -34.74 -2.34 -27.55
N THR A 353 -35.49 -3.17 -26.84
CA THR A 353 -35.67 -4.60 -27.11
C THR A 353 -36.49 -4.90 -28.37
N GLU A 354 -36.63 -3.93 -29.27
CA GLU A 354 -37.26 -4.12 -30.58
C GLU A 354 -36.18 -4.18 -31.66
N ILE A 355 -35.72 -5.39 -31.93
CA ILE A 355 -34.97 -5.69 -33.15
C ILE A 355 -36.00 -5.74 -34.28
N GLN A 356 -36.14 -4.65 -35.03
CA GLN A 356 -36.95 -4.65 -36.25
C GLN A 356 -36.16 -5.30 -37.39
N LEU A 357 -36.81 -6.21 -38.12
CA LEU A 357 -36.25 -6.82 -39.32
C LEU A 357 -36.11 -5.77 -40.43
N PRO A 358 -35.06 -5.82 -41.26
CA PRO A 358 -34.92 -4.90 -42.40
C PRO A 358 -36.07 -5.11 -43.41
N ASN A 359 -36.52 -4.02 -44.03
CA ASN A 359 -37.53 -4.06 -45.09
C ASN A 359 -37.08 -4.97 -46.24
N MET A 360 -38.04 -5.67 -46.85
CA MET A 360 -37.78 -6.63 -47.92
C MET A 360 -37.25 -5.89 -49.18
N PRO A 361 -36.08 -6.28 -49.73
CA PRO A 361 -35.50 -5.63 -50.90
C PRO A 361 -36.32 -5.93 -52.16
N HIS A 362 -36.33 -4.99 -53.10
CA HIS A 362 -37.21 -5.04 -54.27
C HIS A 362 -36.72 -5.87 -55.45
N ASP A 363 -35.53 -6.49 -55.40
CA ASP A 363 -35.00 -7.26 -56.53
C ASP A 363 -34.25 -8.53 -56.13
N LYS A 364 -34.16 -9.44 -57.12
CA LYS A 364 -33.83 -10.88 -57.09
C LYS A 364 -32.45 -11.30 -56.51
N GLU A 365 -31.78 -10.46 -55.72
CA GLU A 365 -30.45 -10.75 -55.15
C GLU A 365 -30.47 -11.13 -53.66
N ALA A 366 -31.66 -11.36 -53.08
CA ALA A 366 -31.82 -11.63 -51.65
C ALA A 366 -31.89 -13.14 -51.31
N ASN A 367 -30.78 -13.87 -51.46
CA ASN A 367 -30.74 -15.31 -51.12
C ASN A 367 -30.05 -15.63 -49.78
N SER A 368 -29.51 -14.64 -49.07
CA SER A 368 -28.90 -14.89 -47.75
C SER A 368 -28.91 -13.68 -46.82
N PHE A 369 -29.04 -13.99 -45.53
CA PHE A 369 -28.97 -13.04 -44.42
C PHE A 369 -27.63 -13.18 -43.70
N THR A 370 -27.13 -12.07 -43.16
CA THR A 370 -26.00 -12.08 -42.23
C THR A 370 -26.44 -11.55 -40.87
N TYR A 371 -25.97 -12.21 -39.80
CA TYR A 371 -26.25 -11.81 -38.43
C TYR A 371 -24.97 -11.39 -37.72
N SER A 372 -25.00 -10.23 -37.05
CA SER A 372 -23.91 -9.76 -36.20
C SER A 372 -24.43 -9.10 -34.94
N ILE A 373 -23.83 -9.45 -33.80
CA ILE A 373 -24.16 -8.88 -32.49
C ILE A 373 -23.97 -7.35 -32.45
N ARG A 374 -23.09 -6.79 -33.30
CA ARG A 374 -22.87 -5.33 -33.38
C ARG A 374 -23.76 -4.61 -34.41
N LYS A 375 -24.30 -5.32 -35.42
CA LYS A 375 -24.97 -4.68 -36.57
C LYS A 375 -26.41 -5.16 -36.81
N GLY A 376 -26.89 -6.17 -36.09
CA GLY A 376 -28.22 -6.75 -36.30
C GLY A 376 -28.24 -7.76 -37.45
N VAL A 377 -29.42 -7.95 -38.05
CA VAL A 377 -29.66 -8.79 -39.24
C VAL A 377 -29.65 -7.89 -40.47
N ASP A 378 -28.86 -8.23 -41.48
CA ASP A 378 -28.75 -7.45 -42.72
C ASP A 378 -28.73 -8.36 -43.96
N TRP A 379 -29.17 -7.83 -45.10
CA TRP A 379 -29.18 -8.58 -46.37
C TRP A 379 -27.77 -8.67 -46.96
N GLN A 380 -27.38 -9.86 -47.41
CA GLN A 380 -26.06 -10.08 -47.97
C GLN A 380 -26.07 -9.68 -49.46
N ASN A 381 -25.46 -8.52 -49.79
CA ASN A 381 -25.20 -8.20 -51.19
C ASN A 381 -24.10 -9.12 -51.72
N VAL A 382 -24.50 -10.09 -52.55
CA VAL A 382 -23.56 -10.90 -53.35
C VAL A 382 -23.18 -10.05 -54.56
N GLY A 383 -22.29 -9.09 -54.36
CA GLY A 383 -21.76 -8.28 -55.47
C GLY A 383 -20.96 -9.16 -56.42
N HIS A 384 -21.32 -9.15 -57.71
CA HIS A 384 -20.47 -9.56 -58.82
C HIS A 384 -19.40 -8.53 -59.13
#